data_AF-A0A7S4WFD1-F1
#
_entry.id   AF-A0A7S4WFD1-F1
#
_cell.length_a   1.000
_cell.length_b   1.000
_cell.length_c   1.000
_cell.angle_alpha   90.00
_cell.angle_beta   90.00
_cell.angle_gamma   90.00
#
_symmetry.space_group_name_H-M   'P 1'
#
loop_
_entity.id
_entity.type
_entity.pdbx_description
1 polymer ?
#
loop_
_entity_poly.entity_id
_entity_poly.type
_entity_poly.pdbx_seq_one_letter_code
_entity_poly.pdbx_strand_id
1 'polypeptide(L)'
;HSVTRPDVRARIDGWHVYRALFDFLLAEAPSSESGEDGKEDRGQKQDPFYIVPEWAFDILHEFVYQFQGFCQFRTSTYANALKHASSAAASGEGGSGGKQPPHHVIEALDVLSQNRDAWAVETVLFYLHRLISVGSASNSPPAYKYMALFASVTLSRLECLLGDYRASLAALSYVYSGDVVAVGGELPASAPGAENKTLEEIMMSVFPARLSVSYHAGVSYLMLRRYKDAASVLGSICSY
;
A
#
# COMPACT_ATOMS: atom_id res chain seq x y z
N HIS A 1 -13.74 -22.51 -17.04
CA HIS A 1 -13.66 -22.54 -15.56
C HIS A 1 -14.25 -21.25 -15.02
N SER A 2 -15.37 -21.34 -14.29
CA SER A 2 -15.96 -20.18 -13.61
C SER A 2 -15.02 -19.77 -12.47
N VAL A 3 -14.49 -18.56 -12.50
CA VAL A 3 -13.70 -18.00 -11.39
C VAL A 3 -14.68 -17.73 -10.24
N THR A 4 -14.70 -18.62 -9.25
CA THR A 4 -15.44 -18.42 -8.01
C THR A 4 -14.86 -17.20 -7.30
N ARG A 5 -15.73 -16.27 -6.89
CA ARG A 5 -15.30 -15.11 -6.11
C ARG A 5 -14.69 -15.60 -4.79
N PRO A 6 -13.53 -15.07 -4.37
CA PRO A 6 -12.91 -15.48 -3.11
C PRO A 6 -13.85 -15.15 -1.95
N ASP A 7 -14.06 -16.13 -1.09
CA ASP A 7 -14.83 -16.02 0.14
C ASP A 7 -14.14 -15.06 1.14
N VAL A 8 -14.88 -14.57 2.13
CA VAL A 8 -14.41 -13.63 3.15
C VAL A 8 -13.16 -14.14 3.88
N ARG A 9 -13.10 -15.45 4.19
CA ARG A 9 -11.93 -16.06 4.83
C ARG A 9 -10.70 -15.97 3.95
N ALA A 10 -10.81 -16.37 2.68
CA ALA A 10 -9.69 -16.31 1.74
C ALA A 10 -9.17 -14.87 1.55
N ARG A 11 -10.04 -13.86 1.62
CA ARG A 11 -9.62 -12.46 1.60
C ARG A 11 -8.82 -12.10 2.84
N ILE A 12 -9.31 -12.46 4.03
CA ILE A 12 -8.63 -12.21 5.30
C ILE A 12 -7.27 -12.93 5.35
N ASP A 13 -7.19 -14.16 4.85
CA ASP A 13 -5.92 -14.90 4.77
C ASP A 13 -4.92 -14.13 3.89
N GLY A 14 -5.36 -13.62 2.74
CA GLY A 14 -4.55 -12.76 1.88
C GLY A 14 -4.05 -11.50 2.60
N TRP A 15 -4.90 -10.85 3.39
CA TRP A 15 -4.50 -9.70 4.20
C TRP A 15 -3.40 -10.04 5.21
N HIS A 16 -3.56 -11.14 5.93
CA HIS A 16 -2.56 -11.59 6.91
C HIS A 16 -1.24 -11.96 6.25
N VAL A 17 -1.25 -12.49 5.03
CA VAL A 17 -0.03 -12.73 4.24
C VAL A 17 0.71 -11.41 3.94
N TYR A 18 0.01 -10.35 3.53
CA TYR A 18 0.64 -9.04 3.31
C TYR A 18 1.24 -8.47 4.60
N ARG A 19 0.53 -8.58 5.72
CA ARG A 19 1.03 -8.14 7.02
C ARG A 19 2.28 -8.89 7.44
N ALA A 20 2.25 -10.22 7.37
CA ALA A 20 3.40 -11.06 7.68
C ALA A 20 4.60 -10.75 6.77
N LEU A 21 4.37 -10.48 5.48
CA LEU A 21 5.41 -10.05 4.55
C LEU A 21 6.04 -8.73 4.99
N PHE A 22 5.24 -7.71 5.29
CA PHE A 22 5.80 -6.42 5.70
C PHE A 22 6.43 -6.45 7.08
N ASP A 23 5.88 -7.21 8.03
CA ASP A 23 6.50 -7.43 9.33
C ASP A 23 7.87 -8.12 9.16
N PHE A 24 7.98 -9.11 8.28
CA PHE A 24 9.24 -9.76 7.94
C PHE A 24 10.24 -8.77 7.31
N LEU A 25 9.81 -8.00 6.29
CA LEU A 25 10.67 -7.00 5.66
C LEU A 25 11.13 -5.91 6.65
N LEU A 26 10.27 -5.51 7.59
CA LEU A 26 10.65 -4.51 8.59
C LEU A 26 11.58 -5.09 9.67
N ALA A 27 11.46 -6.38 10.00
CA ALA A 27 12.35 -7.07 10.93
C ALA A 27 13.75 -7.30 10.35
N GLU A 28 13.83 -7.62 9.06
CA GLU A 28 15.09 -7.79 8.31
C GLU A 28 15.68 -6.46 7.79
N ALA A 29 15.07 -5.33 8.14
CA ALA A 29 15.58 -4.03 7.75
C ALA A 29 16.94 -3.76 8.44
N PRO A 30 17.90 -3.14 7.74
CA PRO A 30 19.17 -2.78 8.37
C PRO A 30 18.88 -1.79 9.51
N SER A 31 19.22 -2.18 10.73
CA SER A 31 19.07 -1.31 11.90
C SER A 31 20.01 -0.11 11.78
N SER A 32 19.52 1.08 12.11
CA SER A 32 20.35 2.30 12.19
C SER A 32 21.31 2.29 13.38
N GLU A 33 21.28 1.24 14.21
CA GLU A 33 21.96 1.13 15.51
C GLU A 33 23.20 0.23 15.49
N SER A 34 23.66 -0.25 14.33
CA SER A 34 24.94 -0.99 14.24
C SER A 34 26.14 -0.05 14.29
N GLY A 35 26.31 0.64 15.42
CA GLY A 35 27.47 1.44 15.78
C GLY A 35 27.65 1.40 17.29
N GLU A 36 28.77 0.81 17.71
CA GLU A 36 29.33 0.85 19.08
C GLU A 36 28.71 -0.05 20.17
N ASP A 37 28.64 -1.36 19.96
CA ASP A 37 29.13 -2.29 21.00
C ASP A 37 29.26 -3.72 20.49
N GLY A 38 30.49 -4.23 20.53
CA GLY A 38 30.85 -5.57 20.09
C GLY A 38 30.25 -6.64 21.00
N LYS A 39 29.18 -7.27 20.54
CA LYS A 39 28.91 -8.68 20.82
C LYS A 39 28.55 -9.40 19.54
N GLU A 40 29.58 -10.01 18.97
CA GLU A 40 29.48 -11.09 17.99
C GLU A 40 28.63 -12.22 18.58
N ASP A 41 27.34 -12.25 18.26
CA ASP A 41 26.56 -13.49 18.32
C ASP A 41 26.13 -13.86 16.90
N ARG A 42 26.95 -14.73 16.31
CA ARG A 42 26.61 -15.78 15.34
C ARG A 42 25.66 -15.41 14.19
N GLY A 43 26.26 -15.07 13.06
CA GLY A 43 26.47 -16.14 12.06
C GLY A 43 25.28 -16.55 11.19
N GLN A 44 24.32 -15.68 10.90
CA GLN A 44 23.54 -15.80 9.67
C GLN A 44 23.92 -14.66 8.74
N LYS A 45 24.69 -15.00 7.70
CA LYS A 45 24.89 -14.16 6.52
C LYS A 45 23.49 -13.99 5.92
N GLN A 46 22.80 -12.91 6.27
CA GLN A 46 21.48 -12.61 5.70
C GLN A 46 21.64 -12.57 4.19
N ASP A 47 20.85 -13.39 3.49
CA ASP A 47 20.83 -13.36 2.05
C ASP A 47 20.35 -11.97 1.62
N PRO A 48 21.02 -11.34 0.63
CA PRO A 48 20.66 -9.98 0.23
C PRO A 48 19.24 -9.96 -0.32
N PHE A 49 18.35 -9.21 0.35
CA PHE A 49 17.00 -8.98 -0.16
C PHE A 49 17.08 -8.25 -1.49
N TYR A 50 16.52 -8.88 -2.54
CA TYR A 50 16.48 -8.35 -3.89
C TYR A 50 15.04 -8.28 -4.38
N ILE A 51 14.67 -7.14 -4.97
CA ILE A 51 13.37 -6.94 -5.61
C ILE A 51 13.55 -6.01 -6.81
N VAL A 52 12.81 -6.28 -7.88
CA VAL A 52 12.76 -5.39 -9.05
C VAL A 52 11.72 -4.28 -8.82
N PRO A 53 11.93 -3.07 -9.39
CA PRO A 53 11.02 -1.94 -9.20
C PRO A 53 9.54 -2.24 -9.47
N GLU A 54 9.24 -3.00 -10.52
CA GLU A 54 7.87 -3.36 -10.91
C GLU A 54 7.17 -4.18 -9.82
N TRP A 55 7.87 -5.15 -9.24
CA TRP A 55 7.30 -5.99 -8.18
C TRP A 55 7.11 -5.22 -6.89
N ALA A 56 8.03 -4.32 -6.54
CA ALA A 56 7.86 -3.43 -5.39
C ALA A 56 6.61 -2.55 -5.57
N PHE A 57 6.40 -1.98 -6.76
CA PHE A 57 5.20 -1.22 -7.08
C PHE A 57 3.92 -2.06 -6.94
N ASP A 58 3.89 -3.24 -7.58
CA ASP A 58 2.71 -4.11 -7.62
C ASP A 58 2.31 -4.60 -6.23
N ILE A 59 3.27 -5.05 -5.40
CA ILE A 59 3.02 -5.52 -4.03
C ILE A 59 2.36 -4.41 -3.19
N LEU A 60 2.88 -3.18 -3.27
CA LEU A 60 2.39 -2.06 -2.46
C LEU A 60 1.03 -1.54 -2.97
N HIS A 61 0.83 -1.49 -4.28
CA HIS A 61 -0.46 -1.09 -4.85
C HIS A 61 -1.55 -2.13 -4.61
N GLU A 62 -1.21 -3.41 -4.64
CA GLU A 62 -2.13 -4.50 -4.31
C GLU A 62 -2.50 -4.46 -2.82
N PHE A 63 -1.56 -4.14 -1.93
CA PHE A 63 -1.87 -3.98 -0.50
C PHE A 63 -2.95 -2.91 -0.23
N VAL A 64 -2.81 -1.72 -0.83
CA VAL A 64 -3.85 -0.67 -0.73
C VAL A 64 -5.13 -1.06 -1.47
N TYR A 65 -5.03 -1.81 -2.56
CA TYR A 65 -6.21 -2.34 -3.25
C TYR A 65 -6.99 -3.32 -2.37
N GLN A 66 -6.32 -4.21 -1.63
CA GLN A 66 -6.95 -5.11 -0.66
C GLN A 66 -7.67 -4.33 0.43
N PHE A 67 -7.00 -3.33 1.03
CA PHE A 67 -7.60 -2.42 2.02
C PHE A 67 -8.87 -1.73 1.48
N GLN A 68 -8.79 -1.15 0.29
CA GLN A 68 -9.95 -0.52 -0.36
C GLN A 68 -11.08 -1.55 -0.59
N GLY A 69 -10.73 -2.76 -1.00
CA GLY A 69 -11.63 -3.89 -1.15
C GLY A 69 -12.34 -4.24 0.15
N PHE A 70 -11.65 -4.27 1.29
CA PHE A 70 -12.26 -4.50 2.60
C PHE A 70 -13.20 -3.38 3.02
N CYS A 71 -12.84 -2.11 2.78
CA CYS A 71 -13.72 -0.97 3.04
C CYS A 71 -15.05 -1.09 2.28
N GLN A 72 -14.99 -1.46 0.99
CA GLN A 72 -16.17 -1.66 0.14
C GLN A 72 -16.97 -2.91 0.55
N PHE A 73 -16.27 -4.01 0.82
CA PHE A 73 -16.89 -5.27 1.23
C PHE A 73 -17.63 -5.10 2.56
N ARG A 74 -16.99 -4.49 3.55
CA ARG A 74 -17.60 -4.15 4.85
C ARG A 74 -18.89 -3.35 4.66
N THR A 75 -18.84 -2.25 3.89
CA THR A 75 -20.00 -1.40 3.62
C THR A 75 -21.14 -2.18 2.96
N SER A 76 -20.81 -3.02 1.98
CA SER A 76 -21.78 -3.87 1.29
C SER A 76 -22.42 -4.91 2.22
N THR A 77 -21.62 -5.56 3.08
CA THR A 77 -22.09 -6.56 4.04
C THR A 77 -23.04 -5.94 5.07
N TYR A 78 -22.70 -4.78 5.64
CA TYR A 78 -23.61 -4.07 6.56
C TYR A 78 -24.90 -3.61 5.88
N ALA A 79 -24.83 -3.11 4.66
CA ALA A 79 -26.03 -2.70 3.90
C ALA A 79 -26.96 -3.90 3.62
N ASN A 80 -26.40 -5.06 3.30
CA ASN A 80 -27.17 -6.29 3.11
C ASN A 80 -27.83 -6.75 4.41
N ALA A 81 -27.09 -6.75 5.52
CA ALA A 81 -27.64 -7.08 6.84
C ALA A 81 -28.81 -6.15 7.22
N LEU A 82 -28.68 -4.85 6.98
CA LEU A 82 -29.73 -3.87 7.25
C LEU A 82 -30.99 -4.11 6.42
N LYS A 83 -30.86 -4.46 5.13
CA LYS A 83 -32.01 -4.81 4.28
C LYS A 83 -32.80 -6.01 4.80
N HIS A 84 -32.10 -7.02 5.31
CA HIS A 84 -32.76 -8.18 5.92
C HIS A 84 -33.49 -7.78 7.20
N ALA A 85 -32.85 -6.99 8.06
CA ALA A 85 -33.48 -6.48 9.28
C ALA A 85 -34.72 -5.61 9.00
N SER A 86 -34.66 -4.70 8.02
CA SER A 86 -35.80 -3.85 7.65
C SER A 86 -36.94 -4.62 6.99
N SER A 87 -36.62 -5.63 6.18
CA SER A 87 -37.64 -6.52 5.58
C SER A 87 -38.39 -7.34 6.63
N ALA A 88 -37.70 -7.78 7.69
CA ALA A 88 -38.30 -8.51 8.81
C ALA A 88 -39.17 -7.60 9.70
N ALA A 89 -38.81 -6.32 9.83
CA ALA A 89 -39.63 -5.34 10.55
C ALA A 89 -40.90 -4.94 9.77
N ALA A 90 -40.81 -4.83 8.45
CA ALA A 90 -41.94 -4.47 7.58
C ALA A 90 -42.98 -5.58 7.42
N SER A 91 -42.60 -6.85 7.60
CA SER A 91 -43.53 -7.98 7.51
C SER A 91 -44.44 -8.14 8.75
N GLY A 92 -44.26 -7.33 9.81
CA GLY A 92 -45.14 -7.33 10.98
C GLY A 92 -45.14 -8.65 11.78
N GLU A 93 -44.22 -9.57 11.51
CA GLU A 93 -44.10 -10.87 12.17
C GLU A 93 -43.45 -10.70 13.55
N GLY A 94 -44.21 -10.15 14.51
CA GLY A 94 -43.83 -9.99 15.91
C GLY A 94 -43.80 -11.30 16.73
N GLY A 95 -43.74 -12.46 16.09
CA GLY A 95 -43.68 -13.76 16.75
C GLY A 95 -42.59 -14.63 16.14
N SER A 96 -41.46 -14.76 16.85
CA SER A 96 -40.33 -15.72 16.68
C SER A 96 -39.82 -16.10 15.27
N GLY A 97 -40.27 -15.44 14.20
CA GLY A 97 -40.08 -15.86 12.81
C GLY A 97 -39.52 -14.78 11.89
N GLY A 98 -39.08 -13.64 12.45
CA GLY A 98 -38.39 -12.62 11.67
C GLY A 98 -37.21 -13.25 10.93
N LYS A 99 -37.26 -13.23 9.59
CA LYS A 99 -36.26 -13.88 8.72
C LYS A 99 -34.87 -13.37 9.09
N GLN A 100 -34.12 -14.20 9.83
CA GLN A 100 -32.73 -13.94 10.18
C GLN A 100 -31.93 -13.71 8.88
N PRO A 101 -30.89 -12.87 8.92
CA PRO A 101 -30.00 -12.72 7.78
C PRO A 101 -29.48 -14.10 7.34
N PRO A 102 -29.28 -14.34 6.04
CA PRO A 102 -28.70 -15.58 5.55
C PRO A 102 -27.38 -15.91 6.26
N HIS A 103 -27.09 -17.19 6.49
CA HIS A 103 -25.91 -17.64 7.26
C HIS A 103 -24.59 -17.01 6.76
N HIS A 104 -24.41 -16.91 5.44
CA HIS A 104 -23.21 -16.30 4.85
C HIS A 104 -23.03 -14.81 5.20
N VAL A 105 -24.12 -14.07 5.47
CA VAL A 105 -24.05 -12.67 5.92
C VAL A 105 -23.61 -12.60 7.37
N ILE A 106 -24.14 -13.49 8.23
CA ILE A 106 -23.77 -13.56 9.65
C ILE A 106 -22.30 -13.96 9.79
N GLU A 107 -21.87 -14.98 9.05
CA GLU A 107 -20.49 -15.44 9.00
C GLU A 107 -19.54 -14.33 8.51
N ALA A 108 -19.91 -13.61 7.43
CA ALA A 108 -19.12 -12.48 6.96
C ALA A 108 -19.01 -11.36 8.01
N LEU A 109 -20.09 -11.07 8.74
CA LEU A 109 -20.07 -10.08 9.82
C LEU A 109 -19.18 -10.52 10.98
N ASP A 110 -19.22 -11.80 11.37
CA ASP A 110 -18.37 -12.36 12.43
C ASP A 110 -16.89 -12.30 12.05
N VAL A 111 -16.54 -12.79 10.85
CA VAL A 111 -15.17 -12.75 10.33
C VAL A 111 -14.64 -11.32 10.25
N LEU A 112 -15.46 -10.39 9.76
CA LEU A 112 -15.10 -8.97 9.76
C LEU A 112 -14.87 -8.51 11.21
N SER A 113 -15.80 -8.74 12.13
CA SER A 113 -15.70 -8.26 13.51
C SER A 113 -14.40 -8.68 14.22
N GLN A 114 -13.87 -9.84 13.87
CA GLN A 114 -12.61 -10.39 14.39
C GLN A 114 -11.35 -9.81 13.74
N ASN A 115 -11.44 -9.23 12.53
CA ASN A 115 -10.30 -8.77 11.72
C ASN A 115 -10.45 -7.29 11.33
N ARG A 116 -10.63 -6.42 12.33
CA ARG A 116 -10.90 -4.98 12.10
C ARG A 116 -9.73 -4.22 11.51
N ASP A 117 -8.52 -4.75 11.63
CA ASP A 117 -7.30 -4.18 11.10
C ASP A 117 -7.26 -4.17 9.56
N ALA A 118 -7.97 -5.08 8.91
CA ALA A 118 -8.04 -5.19 7.44
C ALA A 118 -8.63 -3.97 6.73
N TRP A 119 -9.35 -3.12 7.45
CA TRP A 119 -9.87 -1.84 6.97
C TRP A 119 -9.48 -0.67 7.88
N ALA A 120 -8.53 -0.87 8.80
CA ALA A 120 -7.99 0.20 9.61
C ALA A 120 -6.96 0.98 8.79
N VAL A 121 -7.23 2.27 8.57
CA VAL A 121 -6.33 3.13 7.78
C VAL A 121 -4.98 3.26 8.47
N GLU A 122 -4.96 3.23 9.79
CA GLU A 122 -3.77 3.33 10.64
C GLU A 122 -2.80 2.18 10.37
N THR A 123 -3.30 0.96 10.11
CA THR A 123 -2.47 -0.19 9.76
C THR A 123 -1.75 0.03 8.44
N VAL A 124 -2.46 0.53 7.43
CA VAL A 124 -1.88 0.79 6.11
C VAL A 124 -0.86 1.93 6.18
N LEU A 125 -1.23 3.04 6.83
CA LEU A 125 -0.33 4.18 7.05
C LEU A 125 0.93 3.76 7.80
N PHE A 126 0.80 2.93 8.84
CA PHE A 126 1.94 2.41 9.59
C PHE A 126 2.95 1.72 8.68
N TYR A 127 2.53 0.75 7.87
CA TYR A 127 3.45 0.02 6.99
C TYR A 127 4.08 0.94 5.94
N LEU A 128 3.28 1.79 5.29
CA LEU A 128 3.79 2.70 4.25
C LEU A 128 4.84 3.68 4.82
N HIS A 129 4.54 4.34 5.95
CA HIS A 129 5.49 5.26 6.58
C HIS A 129 6.74 4.55 7.10
N ARG A 130 6.61 3.33 7.67
CA ARG A 130 7.77 2.57 8.13
C ARG A 130 8.68 2.16 6.97
N LEU A 131 8.12 1.69 5.87
CA LEU A 131 8.90 1.35 4.67
C LEU A 131 9.62 2.58 4.10
N ILE A 132 8.94 3.74 4.04
CA ILE A 132 9.58 4.99 3.63
C ILE A 132 10.74 5.35 4.57
N SER A 133 10.53 5.27 5.88
CA SER A 133 11.56 5.58 6.88
C SER A 133 12.79 4.69 6.75
N VAL A 134 12.61 3.38 6.50
CA VAL A 134 13.72 2.43 6.33
C VAL A 134 14.48 2.73 5.04
N GLY A 135 13.78 2.89 3.91
CA GLY A 135 14.45 3.13 2.63
C GLY A 135 15.06 4.52 2.46
N SER A 136 14.62 5.50 3.28
CA SER A 136 15.23 6.84 3.34
C SER A 136 16.55 6.87 4.10
N ALA A 137 16.93 5.80 4.79
CA ALA A 137 18.21 5.74 5.49
C ALA A 137 19.37 5.76 4.47
N SER A 138 20.44 6.50 4.79
CA SER A 138 21.58 6.70 3.87
C SER A 138 22.22 5.37 3.42
N ASN A 139 22.30 4.39 4.32
CA ASN A 139 22.87 3.06 4.08
C ASN A 139 21.83 2.01 3.68
N SER A 140 20.63 2.42 3.25
CA SER A 140 19.59 1.48 2.83
C SER A 140 19.96 0.75 1.54
N PRO A 141 19.85 -0.60 1.49
CA PRO A 141 20.00 -1.38 0.27
C PRO A 141 19.03 -0.94 -0.83
N PRO A 142 19.37 -1.14 -2.12
CA PRO A 142 18.52 -0.79 -3.25
C PRO A 142 17.08 -1.30 -3.14
N ALA A 143 16.90 -2.54 -2.66
CA ALA A 143 15.58 -3.15 -2.51
C ALA A 143 14.67 -2.35 -1.56
N TYR A 144 15.19 -1.91 -0.41
CA TYR A 144 14.44 -1.06 0.52
C TYR A 144 14.23 0.36 -0.02
N LYS A 145 15.14 0.89 -0.85
CA LYS A 145 14.92 2.16 -1.56
C LYS A 145 13.76 2.05 -2.56
N TYR A 146 13.64 0.95 -3.28
CA TYR A 146 12.49 0.68 -4.15
C TYR A 146 11.20 0.56 -3.34
N MET A 147 11.22 -0.16 -2.22
CA MET A 147 10.06 -0.26 -1.33
C MET A 147 9.63 1.11 -0.79
N ALA A 148 10.58 1.96 -0.36
CA ALA A 148 10.26 3.32 0.09
C ALA A 148 9.71 4.20 -1.03
N LEU A 149 10.31 4.13 -2.23
CA LEU A 149 9.88 4.89 -3.40
C LEU A 149 8.42 4.58 -3.71
N PHE A 150 8.09 3.30 -3.89
CA PHE A 150 6.73 2.92 -4.23
C PHE A 150 5.77 3.01 -3.05
N ALA A 151 6.26 2.93 -1.80
CA ALA A 151 5.42 3.18 -0.63
C ALA A 151 5.00 4.65 -0.57
N SER A 152 5.87 5.58 -0.97
CA SER A 152 5.55 7.01 -1.14
C SER A 152 4.51 7.24 -2.25
N VAL A 153 4.64 6.57 -3.41
CA VAL A 153 3.64 6.62 -4.48
C VAL A 153 2.28 6.05 -4.01
N THR A 154 2.32 4.89 -3.35
CA THR A 154 1.13 4.24 -2.78
C THR A 154 0.49 5.07 -1.67
N LEU A 155 1.28 5.75 -0.83
CA LEU A 155 0.79 6.67 0.19
C LEU A 155 0.07 7.86 -0.44
N SER A 156 0.61 8.43 -1.52
CA SER A 156 -0.06 9.49 -2.27
C SER A 156 -1.46 9.06 -2.75
N ARG A 157 -1.58 7.83 -3.27
CA ARG A 157 -2.87 7.22 -3.62
C ARG A 157 -3.80 7.08 -2.41
N LEU A 158 -3.30 6.56 -1.29
CA LEU A 158 -4.09 6.37 -0.08
C LEU A 158 -4.65 7.70 0.42
N GLU A 159 -3.82 8.74 0.52
CA GLU A 159 -4.24 10.07 0.98
C GLU A 159 -5.30 10.69 0.04
N CYS A 160 -5.18 10.48 -1.27
CA CYS A 160 -6.24 10.84 -2.22
C CYS A 160 -7.57 10.12 -1.93
N LEU A 161 -7.54 8.83 -1.58
CA LEU A 161 -8.73 8.05 -1.19
C LEU A 161 -9.34 8.55 0.12
N LEU A 162 -8.52 9.05 1.04
CA LEU A 162 -8.96 9.66 2.31
C LEU A 162 -9.45 11.10 2.15
N GLY A 163 -9.18 11.73 1.00
CA GLY A 163 -9.55 13.11 0.71
C GLY A 163 -8.56 14.16 1.23
N ASP A 164 -7.40 13.75 1.75
CA ASP A 164 -6.32 14.68 2.11
C ASP A 164 -5.37 14.89 0.92
N TYR A 165 -5.75 15.83 0.07
CA TYR A 165 -4.99 16.18 -1.13
C TYR A 165 -3.68 16.91 -0.84
N ARG A 166 -3.49 17.45 0.37
CA ARG A 166 -2.21 18.06 0.76
C ARG A 166 -1.23 17.00 1.19
N ALA A 167 -1.66 16.06 2.03
CA ALA A 167 -0.88 14.89 2.41
C ALA A 167 -0.52 14.05 1.18
N SER A 168 -1.44 13.89 0.22
CA SER A 168 -1.19 13.18 -1.04
C SER A 168 -0.03 13.77 -1.85
N LEU A 169 0.07 15.10 -1.94
CA LEU A 169 1.19 15.78 -2.61
C LEU A 169 2.46 15.74 -1.76
N ALA A 170 2.34 15.88 -0.43
CA ALA A 170 3.48 15.79 0.48
C ALA A 170 4.12 14.40 0.45
N ALA A 171 3.34 13.34 0.33
CA ALA A 171 3.84 11.97 0.19
C ALA A 171 4.79 11.82 -1.00
N LEU A 172 4.55 12.54 -2.11
CA LEU A 172 5.38 12.50 -3.31
C LEU A 172 6.71 13.27 -3.17
N SER A 173 6.92 14.04 -2.09
CA SER A 173 8.18 14.78 -1.91
C SER A 173 9.40 13.85 -1.86
N TYR A 174 9.21 12.60 -1.39
CA TYR A 174 10.28 11.61 -1.36
C TYR A 174 10.74 11.20 -2.77
N VAL A 175 9.80 11.08 -3.72
CA VAL A 175 10.10 10.77 -5.14
C VAL A 175 11.03 11.81 -5.75
N TYR A 176 10.83 13.09 -5.38
CA TYR A 176 11.57 14.25 -5.89
C TYR A 176 12.70 14.71 -4.95
N SER A 177 13.12 13.88 -3.99
CA SER A 177 14.18 14.22 -3.02
C SER A 177 15.57 14.38 -3.67
N GLY A 178 15.77 13.81 -4.86
CA GLY A 178 17.07 13.76 -5.53
C GLY A 178 17.96 12.60 -5.08
N ASP A 179 17.45 11.73 -4.20
CA ASP A 179 18.18 10.53 -3.77
C ASP A 179 18.48 9.60 -4.95
N VAL A 180 19.62 8.92 -4.86
CA VAL A 180 20.10 7.99 -5.89
C VAL A 180 20.16 6.56 -5.38
N VAL A 181 19.92 5.62 -6.30
CA VAL A 181 20.01 4.19 -6.09
C VAL A 181 21.00 3.60 -7.09
N ALA A 182 21.91 2.75 -6.62
CA ALA A 182 22.77 1.97 -7.48
C ALA A 182 21.97 0.87 -8.16
N VAL A 183 22.04 0.83 -9.49
CA VAL A 183 21.37 -0.15 -10.34
C VAL A 183 22.45 -1.05 -10.97
N GLY A 184 22.22 -2.37 -10.98
CA GLY A 184 23.19 -3.37 -11.47
C GLY A 184 24.09 -3.89 -10.35
N GLY A 185 23.59 -4.92 -9.64
CA GLY A 185 24.02 -5.34 -8.30
C GLY A 185 25.40 -5.98 -8.12
N GLU A 186 26.46 -5.41 -8.71
CA GLU A 186 27.84 -5.91 -8.52
C GLU A 186 28.76 -4.90 -7.82
N LEU A 187 28.40 -3.61 -7.80
CA LEU A 187 29.25 -2.54 -7.28
C LEU A 187 28.50 -1.64 -6.30
N PRO A 188 29.13 -1.21 -5.18
CA PRO A 188 28.52 -0.22 -4.29
C PRO A 188 28.30 1.12 -5.01
N ALA A 189 27.29 1.88 -4.59
CA ALA A 189 26.89 3.15 -5.24
C ALA A 189 28.03 4.19 -5.40
N SER A 190 29.06 4.08 -4.56
CA SER A 190 30.26 4.93 -4.55
C SER A 190 31.38 4.45 -5.46
N ALA A 191 31.24 3.29 -6.11
CA ALA A 191 32.28 2.72 -6.95
C ALA A 191 32.29 3.33 -8.37
N PRO A 192 33.47 3.58 -8.95
CA PRO A 192 33.58 4.05 -10.32
C PRO A 192 33.01 3.02 -11.29
N GLY A 193 31.97 3.40 -12.04
CA GLY A 193 31.25 2.53 -12.98
C GLY A 193 29.87 2.03 -12.49
N ALA A 194 29.45 2.37 -11.26
CA ALA A 194 28.10 2.09 -10.80
C ALA A 194 27.08 2.97 -11.57
N GLU A 195 26.07 2.35 -12.18
CA GLU A 195 24.95 3.06 -12.80
C GLU A 195 24.00 3.54 -11.70
N ASN A 196 24.12 4.81 -11.32
CA ASN A 196 23.23 5.41 -10.35
C ASN A 196 22.02 6.02 -11.07
N LYS A 197 20.80 5.69 -10.61
CA LYS A 197 19.57 6.33 -11.06
C LYS A 197 18.94 7.08 -9.91
N THR A 198 18.36 8.23 -10.22
CA THR A 198 17.51 8.98 -9.29
C THR A 198 16.23 8.21 -9.00
N LEU A 199 15.60 8.48 -7.86
CA LEU A 199 14.27 7.95 -7.54
C LEU A 199 13.23 8.32 -8.60
N GLU A 200 13.32 9.52 -9.18
CA GLU A 200 12.45 9.95 -10.27
C GLU A 200 12.64 9.09 -11.52
N GLU A 201 13.88 8.81 -11.93
CA GLU A 201 14.15 7.94 -13.10
C GLU A 201 13.65 6.51 -12.90
N ILE A 202 13.77 5.96 -11.69
CA ILE A 202 13.25 4.62 -11.34
C ILE A 202 11.73 4.61 -11.36
N MET A 203 11.09 5.63 -10.80
CA MET A 203 9.64 5.78 -10.90
C MET A 203 9.21 5.92 -12.36
N MET A 204 9.97 6.65 -13.17
CA MET A 204 9.70 6.83 -14.59
C MET A 204 9.94 5.57 -15.45
N SER A 205 10.75 4.62 -14.98
CA SER A 205 10.91 3.33 -15.67
C SER A 205 9.71 2.41 -15.48
N VAL A 206 8.93 2.58 -14.40
CA VAL A 206 7.73 1.78 -14.13
C VAL A 206 6.48 2.52 -14.63
N PHE A 207 5.98 2.15 -15.81
CA PHE A 207 4.83 2.84 -16.43
C PHE A 207 3.59 2.97 -15.52
N PRO A 208 3.14 1.91 -14.82
CA PRO A 208 2.02 2.04 -13.87
C PRO A 208 2.28 3.06 -12.74
N ALA A 209 3.53 3.20 -12.31
CA ALA A 209 3.92 4.17 -11.28
C ALA A 209 3.82 5.60 -11.80
N ARG A 210 4.32 5.86 -13.02
CA ARG A 210 4.15 7.16 -13.69
C ARG A 210 2.70 7.59 -13.77
N LEU A 211 1.86 6.67 -14.24
CA LEU A 211 0.43 6.94 -14.36
C LEU A 211 -0.18 7.22 -12.99
N SER A 212 0.17 6.43 -11.97
CA SER A 212 -0.28 6.60 -10.60
C SER A 212 0.11 7.98 -10.04
N VAL A 213 1.39 8.37 -10.15
CA VAL A 213 1.88 9.67 -9.66
C VAL A 213 1.16 10.82 -10.35
N SER A 214 1.12 10.82 -11.68
CA SER A 214 0.50 11.91 -12.43
C SER A 214 -1.01 12.01 -12.16
N TYR A 215 -1.70 10.87 -12.02
CA TYR A 215 -3.13 10.86 -11.69
C TYR A 215 -3.40 11.42 -10.29
N HIS A 216 -2.74 10.91 -9.25
CA HIS A 216 -2.98 11.34 -7.88
C HIS A 216 -2.53 12.78 -7.63
N ALA A 217 -1.40 13.20 -8.21
CA ALA A 217 -0.96 14.59 -8.17
C ALA A 217 -1.94 15.51 -8.92
N GLY A 218 -2.38 15.11 -10.11
CA GLY A 218 -3.34 15.88 -10.92
C GLY A 218 -4.69 16.06 -10.23
N VAL A 219 -5.25 15.00 -9.66
CA VAL A 219 -6.49 15.06 -8.86
C VAL A 219 -6.29 15.92 -7.61
N SER A 220 -5.15 15.77 -6.92
CA SER A 220 -4.86 16.60 -5.75
C SER A 220 -4.79 18.09 -6.09
N TYR A 221 -4.13 18.46 -7.20
CA TYR A 221 -4.12 19.84 -7.67
C TYR A 221 -5.51 20.34 -8.05
N LEU A 222 -6.34 19.50 -8.70
CA LEU A 222 -7.72 19.83 -9.03
C LEU A 222 -8.52 20.17 -7.76
N MET A 223 -8.44 19.32 -6.74
CA MET A 223 -9.19 19.47 -5.49
C MET A 223 -8.67 20.64 -4.64
N LEU A 224 -7.39 20.99 -4.77
CA LEU A 224 -6.78 22.19 -4.19
C LEU A 224 -6.99 23.45 -5.04
N ARG A 225 -7.78 23.38 -6.13
CA ARG A 225 -8.06 24.49 -7.05
C ARG A 225 -6.82 25.06 -7.76
N ARG A 226 -5.74 24.29 -7.83
CA ARG A 226 -4.51 24.62 -8.56
C ARG A 226 -4.63 24.14 -10.01
N TYR A 227 -5.60 24.71 -10.74
CA TYR A 227 -5.99 24.21 -12.07
C TYR A 227 -4.87 24.26 -13.12
N LYS A 228 -3.98 25.26 -13.05
CA LYS A 228 -2.82 25.36 -13.94
C LYS A 228 -1.86 24.18 -13.77
N ASP A 229 -1.57 23.83 -12.51
CA ASP A 229 -0.68 22.72 -12.18
C ASP A 229 -1.34 21.39 -12.52
N ALA A 230 -2.65 21.25 -12.23
CA ALA A 230 -3.44 20.08 -12.62
C ALA A 230 -3.42 19.87 -14.14
N ALA A 231 -3.64 20.92 -14.94
CA ALA A 231 -3.60 20.84 -16.39
C ALA A 231 -2.21 20.44 -16.91
N SER A 232 -1.13 20.93 -16.31
CA SER A 232 0.24 20.57 -16.69
C SER A 232 0.53 19.09 -16.39
N VAL A 233 0.14 18.60 -15.22
CA VAL A 233 0.42 17.22 -14.79
C VAL A 233 -0.47 16.21 -15.49
N LEU A 234 -1.76 16.51 -15.67
CA LEU A 234 -2.66 15.62 -16.41
C LEU A 234 -2.39 15.67 -17.92
N GLY A 235 -1.96 16.82 -18.44
CA GLY A 235 -1.56 16.97 -19.84
C GLY A 235 -0.38 16.08 -20.21
N SER A 236 0.58 15.86 -19.30
CA SER A 236 1.69 14.93 -19.56
C SER A 236 1.22 13.48 -19.69
N ILE A 237 0.14 13.09 -19.00
CA ILE A 237 -0.47 11.74 -19.14
C ILE A 237 -0.99 11.53 -20.56
N CYS A 238 -1.64 12.54 -21.14
CA CYS A 238 -2.21 12.45 -22.50
C CYS A 238 -1.14 12.45 -23.61
N SER A 239 0.12 12.73 -23.27
CA SER A 239 1.24 12.72 -24.22
C SER A 239 1.95 11.37 -24.33
N TYR A 240 1.58 10.40 -23.48
CA TYR A 240 2.08 9.03 -23.51
C TYR A 240 1.27 8.16 -24.48
#